data_AF-A0A495JZQ5-F1
#
_entry.id   AF-A0A495JZQ5-F1
#
_cell.length_a   1.000
_cell.length_b   1.000
_cell.length_c   1.000
_cell.angle_alpha   90.00
_cell.angle_beta   90.00
_cell.angle_gamma   90.00
#
_symmetry.space_group_name_H-M   'P 1'
#
loop_
_entity.id
_entity.type
_entity.pdbx_description
1 polymer ?
#
loop_
_entity_poly.entity_id
_entity_poly.type
_entity_poly.pdbx_seq_one_letter_code
_entity_poly.pdbx_strand_id
1 'polypeptide(L)'
;MAVSGDPEWAECYPDLFAELTIEQKWSVHNTIASNEMAGWEPTRGNVADLIALTRGAITLEEFVRRGREGLAAKQTSCDDHGCGVHL
;
A
#
# COMPACT_ATOMS: atom_id res chain seq x y z
N MET A 1 6.15 -2.17 24.82
CA MET A 1 7.29 -1.29 24.48
C MET A 1 6.74 -0.21 23.57
N ALA A 2 6.66 1.04 24.04
CA ALA A 2 6.21 2.15 23.19
C ALA A 2 7.37 2.50 22.25
N VAL A 3 7.24 2.12 20.99
CA VAL A 3 8.21 2.52 19.99
C VAL A 3 8.18 4.05 19.88
N SER A 4 9.30 4.67 20.25
CA SER A 4 9.37 6.12 20.53
C SER A 4 9.82 6.94 19.30
N GLY A 5 9.82 6.33 18.11
CA GLY A 5 10.33 6.92 16.88
C GLY A 5 9.42 6.67 15.69
N ASP A 6 9.66 7.43 14.63
CA ASP A 6 9.04 7.23 13.33
C ASP A 6 9.36 5.82 12.78
N PRO A 7 8.39 5.15 12.15
CA PRO A 7 8.65 3.88 11.47
C PRO A 7 9.51 4.08 10.22
N GLU A 8 10.21 3.04 9.77
CA GLU A 8 11.11 3.10 8.59
C GLU A 8 10.42 3.67 7.34
N TRP A 9 9.15 3.36 7.15
CA TRP A 9 8.35 3.85 6.02
C TRP A 9 8.07 5.36 6.08
N ALA A 10 8.00 5.93 7.29
CA ALA A 10 7.89 7.37 7.46
C ALA A 10 9.21 8.10 7.13
N GLU A 11 10.35 7.44 7.32
CA GLU A 11 11.67 7.95 6.91
C GLU A 11 11.86 7.88 5.39
N CYS A 12 11.33 6.83 4.74
CA CYS A 12 11.35 6.68 3.28
C CYS A 12 10.40 7.65 2.55
N TYR A 13 9.27 8.01 3.16
CA TYR A 13 8.26 8.88 2.56
C TYR A 13 7.85 10.04 3.50
N PRO A 14 8.79 10.92 3.86
CA PRO A 14 8.53 11.96 4.86
C PRO A 14 7.40 12.90 4.45
N ASP A 15 7.29 13.27 3.16
CA ASP A 15 6.22 14.12 2.63
C ASP A 15 4.82 13.50 2.82
N LEU A 16 4.68 12.18 2.68
CA LEU A 16 3.38 11.52 2.81
C LEU A 16 2.98 11.34 4.27
N PHE A 17 3.96 11.11 5.15
CA PHE A 17 3.74 10.88 6.58
C PHE A 17 3.79 12.18 7.41
N ALA A 18 4.15 13.33 6.82
CA ALA A 18 4.26 14.60 7.52
C ALA A 18 2.96 15.06 8.22
N GLU A 19 1.81 14.76 7.62
CA GLU A 19 0.50 15.13 8.18
C GLU A 19 -0.08 14.08 9.15
N LEU A 20 0.64 12.99 9.41
CA LEU A 20 0.16 11.87 10.24
C LEU A 20 0.66 11.97 11.68
N THR A 21 -0.18 11.59 12.63
CA THR A 21 0.23 11.38 14.03
C THR A 21 1.08 10.12 14.15
N ILE A 22 1.93 10.03 15.18
CA ILE A 22 2.80 8.87 15.39
C ILE A 22 2.02 7.54 15.40
N GLU A 23 0.83 7.50 16.01
CA GLU A 23 -0.05 6.32 16.00
C GLU A 23 -0.51 5.95 14.59
N GLN A 24 -0.86 6.95 13.77
CA GLN A 24 -1.24 6.72 12.37
C GLN A 24 -0.05 6.22 11.54
N LYS A 25 1.15 6.76 11.77
CA LYS A 25 2.37 6.27 11.08
C LYS A 25 2.61 4.80 11.39
N TRP A 26 2.49 4.39 12.65
CA TRP A 26 2.61 3.00 13.08
C TRP A 26 1.48 2.12 12.54
N SER A 27 0.26 2.64 12.42
CA SER A 27 -0.85 1.92 11.79
C SER A 27 -0.55 1.63 10.32
N VAL A 28 -0.09 2.64 9.56
CA VAL A 28 0.28 2.48 8.14
C VAL A 28 1.44 1.50 7.98
N HIS A 29 2.49 1.62 8.81
CA HIS A 29 3.64 0.70 8.81
C HIS A 29 3.21 -0.76 9.01
N ASN A 30 2.40 -1.04 10.04
CA ASN A 30 1.92 -2.38 10.32
C ASN A 30 1.05 -2.94 9.17
N THR A 31 0.21 -2.10 8.55
CA THR A 31 -0.58 -2.54 7.39
C THR A 31 0.30 -2.87 6.20
N ILE A 32 1.33 -2.06 5.91
CA ILE A 32 2.28 -2.35 4.83
C ILE A 32 3.02 -3.66 5.12
N ALA A 33 3.59 -3.82 6.32
CA ALA A 33 4.30 -5.04 6.71
C ALA A 33 3.40 -6.29 6.62
N SER A 34 2.14 -6.19 7.06
CA SER A 34 1.17 -7.28 6.95
C SER A 34 0.87 -7.65 5.50
N ASN A 35 0.77 -6.66 4.62
CA ASN A 35 0.49 -6.88 3.22
C ASN A 35 1.73 -7.41 2.47
N GLU A 36 2.95 -6.96 2.80
CA GLU A 36 4.18 -7.50 2.24
C GLU A 36 4.34 -8.99 2.54
N MET A 37 3.99 -9.41 3.77
CA MET A 37 3.94 -10.84 4.12
C MET A 37 2.90 -11.63 3.30
N ALA A 38 1.87 -10.97 2.77
CA ALA A 38 0.89 -11.55 1.86
C ALA A 38 1.31 -11.49 0.38
N GLY A 39 2.53 -11.01 0.07
CA GLY A 39 3.05 -10.87 -1.30
C GLY A 39 2.62 -9.60 -2.02
N TRP A 40 2.12 -8.59 -1.30
CA TRP A 40 1.81 -7.29 -1.87
C TRP A 40 3.07 -6.42 -1.98
N GLU A 41 3.32 -5.85 -3.15
CA GLU A 41 4.38 -4.88 -3.34
C GLU A 41 3.84 -3.45 -3.16
N PRO A 42 4.20 -2.75 -2.07
CA PRO A 42 3.77 -1.37 -1.84
C PRO A 42 4.38 -0.44 -2.88
N THR A 43 3.53 0.20 -3.69
CA THR A 43 3.91 1.32 -4.55
C THR A 43 3.60 2.64 -3.87
N ARG A 44 4.26 3.73 -4.27
CA ARG A 44 4.00 5.07 -3.73
C ARG A 44 2.52 5.48 -3.80
N GLY A 45 1.81 5.09 -4.87
CA GLY A 45 0.37 5.36 -5.01
C GLY A 45 -0.46 4.60 -3.99
N ASN A 46 -0.19 3.30 -3.83
CA ASN A 46 -0.83 2.47 -2.82
C ASN A 46 -0.61 2.98 -1.40
N VAL A 47 0.61 3.46 -1.10
CA VAL A 47 0.93 4.07 0.20
C VAL A 47 0.13 5.36 0.40
N ALA A 48 -0.02 6.20 -0.63
CA ALA A 48 -0.84 7.42 -0.55
C ALA A 48 -2.33 7.11 -0.33
N ASP A 49 -2.91 6.11 -1.01
CA ASP A 49 -4.29 5.67 -0.77
C ASP A 49 -4.46 5.08 0.64
N LEU A 50 -3.47 4.33 1.14
CA LEU A 50 -3.50 3.78 2.50
C LEU A 50 -3.46 4.91 3.55
N ILE A 51 -2.67 5.95 3.30
CA ILE A 51 -2.63 7.15 4.16
C ILE A 51 -3.96 7.89 4.12
N ALA A 52 -4.59 8.00 2.95
CA ALA A 52 -5.93 8.58 2.83
C ALA A 52 -6.97 7.77 3.62
N LEU A 53 -6.86 6.43 3.65
CA LEU A 53 -7.70 5.56 4.47
C LEU A 53 -7.46 5.80 5.96
N THR A 54 -6.21 5.84 6.40
CA THR A 54 -5.85 6.07 7.81
C THR A 54 -6.25 7.47 8.30
N ARG A 55 -6.30 8.46 7.40
CA ARG A 55 -6.85 9.80 7.69
C ARG A 55 -8.38 9.86 7.66
N GLY A 56 -9.06 8.82 7.16
CA GLY A 56 -10.50 8.79 6.96
C GLY A 56 -10.98 9.62 5.76
N ALA A 57 -10.08 9.98 4.83
CA ALA A 57 -10.43 10.66 3.59
C ALA A 57 -11.08 9.71 2.56
N ILE A 58 -10.80 8.41 2.66
CA ILE A 58 -11.45 7.35 1.89
C ILE A 58 -11.90 6.21 2.81
N THR A 59 -12.86 5.40 2.36
CA THR A 59 -13.30 4.21 3.08
C THR A 59 -12.44 2.99 2.73
N LEU A 60 -12.49 1.96 3.58
CA LEU A 60 -11.78 0.70 3.34
C LEU A 60 -12.23 0.06 2.02
N GLU A 61 -13.52 0.17 1.69
CA GLU A 61 -14.07 -0.34 0.42
C GLU A 61 -13.45 0.36 -0.79
N GLU A 62 -13.31 1.69 -0.73
CA GLU A 62 -12.68 2.47 -1.80
C GLU A 62 -11.18 2.16 -1.91
N PHE A 63 -10.49 2.01 -0.79
CA PHE A 63 -9.09 1.58 -0.76
C PHE A 63 -8.90 0.20 -1.41
N VAL A 64 -9.74 -0.78 -1.05
CA VAL A 64 -9.69 -2.13 -1.65
C VAL A 64 -10.03 -2.08 -3.13
N ARG A 65 -10.99 -1.26 -3.56
CA ARG A 65 -11.35 -1.10 -4.97
C ARG A 65 -10.16 -0.57 -5.78
N ARG A 66 -9.52 0.51 -5.32
CA ARG A 66 -8.33 1.10 -5.97
C ARG A 66 -7.13 0.17 -5.95
N GLY A 67 -6.91 -0.51 -4.83
CA GLY A 67 -5.86 -1.53 -4.71
C GLY A 67 -6.04 -2.66 -5.71
N ARG A 68 -7.28 -3.14 -5.91
CA ARG A 68 -7.61 -4.17 -6.92
C ARG A 68 -7.45 -3.65 -8.35
N GLU A 69 -7.83 -2.41 -8.63
CA GLU A 69 -7.62 -1.77 -9.93
C GLU A 69 -6.12 -1.62 -10.24
N GLY A 70 -5.30 -1.24 -9.26
CA GLY A 70 -3.84 -1.14 -9.40
C GLY A 70 -3.15 -2.49 -9.58
N LEU A 71 -3.64 -3.54 -8.90
CA LEU A 71 -3.17 -4.91 -9.09
C LEU A 71 -3.55 -5.47 -10.47
N ALA A 72 -4.79 -5.23 -10.92
CA ALA A 72 -5.24 -5.62 -12.26
C ALA A 72 -4.43 -4.93 -13.37
N ALA A 73 -4.07 -3.65 -13.17
CA ALA A 73 -3.21 -2.92 -14.09
C ALA A 73 -1.77 -3.49 -14.16
N LYS A 74 -1.20 -3.97 -13.03
CA LYS A 74 0.09 -4.70 -13.04
C LYS A 74 -0.05 -6.10 -13.67
N GLN A 75 -1.17 -6.80 -13.46
CA GLN A 75 -1.40 -8.14 -14.01
C GLN A 75 -1.49 -8.13 -15.54
N THR A 76 -2.16 -7.13 -16.12
CA THR A 76 -2.20 -6.93 -17.59
C THR A 76 -0.82 -6.74 -18.22
N SER A 77 0.20 -6.32 -17.45
CA SER A 77 1.57 -6.21 -17.97
C SER A 77 2.35 -7.53 -17.96
N CYS A 78 1.91 -8.56 -17.21
CA CYS A 78 2.52 -9.90 -17.21
C CYS A 78 1.79 -10.91 -18.12
N ASP A 79 0.53 -10.66 -18.48
CA ASP A 79 -0.29 -11.52 -19.34
C ASP A 79 -0.22 -11.18 -20.85
N ASP A 80 0.84 -10.49 -21.31
CA ASP A 80 1.10 -10.20 -22.74
C ASP A 80 2.41 -10.85 -23.25
N HIS A 81 2.90 -11.92 -22.62
CA HIS A 81 3.82 -12.85 -23.29
C HIS A 81 3.03 -14.08 -23.75
N GLY A 82 2.54 -13.98 -24.98
CA GLY A 82 1.56 -14.88 -25.56
C GLY A 82 1.99 -16.34 -25.77
N CYS A 83 0.92 -17.12 -25.97
CA CYS A 83 0.79 -18.22 -26.91
C CYS A 83 1.42 -19.57 -26.54
N GLY A 84 0.54 -20.52 -26.19
CA GLY A 84 0.91 -21.93 -26.07
C GLY A 84 -0.24 -22.90 -25.78
N VAL A 85 -1.45 -22.68 -26.31
CA VAL A 85 -2.35 -23.83 -26.52
C VAL A 85 -1.94 -24.49 -27.84
N HIS A 86 -1.20 -25.59 -27.74
CA HIS A 86 -1.09 -26.53 -28.84
C HIS A 86 -1.04 -27.96 -28.28
N LEU A 87 -2.19 -28.63 -28.46
CA LEU A 87 -2.51 -30.06 -28.33
C LEU A 87 -2.49 -30.68 -26.93
#